data_AF-A0A8K1D1S7-F1
#
_entry.id   AF-A0A8K1D1S7-F1
#
_cell.length_a   1.000
_cell.length_b   1.000
_cell.length_c   1.000
_cell.angle_alpha   90.00
_cell.angle_beta   90.00
_cell.angle_gamma   90.00
#
_symmetry.space_group_name_H-M   'P 1'
#
loop_
_entity.id
_entity.type
_entity.pdbx_description
1 polymer ?
#
loop_
_entity_poly.entity_id
_entity_poly.type
_entity_poly.pdbx_seq_one_letter_code
_entity_poly.pdbx_strand_id
1 'polypeptide(L)'
;MPLVGTKMVNSRQPSPDDMIRGLKVARDLFNDIPINLGCARPRGKHYLDVEKFAVDYDIDGIAFPEDETFEYARNKRKVFLSHACCGNVILDLMEVINS
;
A
#
# COMPACT_ATOMS: atom_id res chain seq x y z
N MET A 1 -5.30 0.79 -12.58
CA MET A 1 -4.97 -0.20 -13.64
C MET A 1 -6.03 -0.10 -14.72
N PRO A 2 -5.69 0.31 -15.96
CA PRO A 2 -6.62 0.28 -17.07
C PRO A 2 -6.97 -1.16 -17.41
N LEU A 3 -8.26 -1.46 -17.52
CA LEU A 3 -8.77 -2.81 -17.75
C LEU A 3 -9.41 -2.89 -19.13
N VAL A 4 -9.05 -3.92 -19.90
CA VAL A 4 -9.61 -4.20 -21.23
C VAL A 4 -11.14 -4.34 -21.12
N GLY A 5 -11.87 -3.70 -22.03
CA GLY A 5 -13.33 -3.72 -22.05
C GLY A 5 -13.99 -2.73 -21.07
N THR A 6 -13.23 -1.96 -20.29
CA THR A 6 -13.78 -0.88 -19.45
C THR A 6 -13.68 0.48 -20.14
N LYS A 7 -14.56 1.41 -19.76
CA LYS A 7 -14.48 2.82 -20.23
C LYS A 7 -13.14 3.49 -19.88
N MET A 8 -12.42 2.95 -18.89
CA MET A 8 -11.14 3.46 -18.42
C MET A 8 -9.92 2.75 -19.04
N VAL A 9 -10.11 1.91 -20.07
CA VAL A 9 -9.02 1.14 -20.72
C VAL A 9 -7.84 2.00 -21.21
N ASN A 10 -8.08 3.26 -21.59
CA ASN A 10 -7.05 4.18 -22.09
C ASN A 10 -6.63 5.23 -21.06
N SER A 11 -6.96 5.04 -19.78
CA SER A 11 -6.66 6.03 -18.74
C SER A 11 -5.18 6.01 -18.37
N ARG A 12 -4.62 7.19 -18.09
CA ARG A 12 -3.27 7.31 -17.55
C ARG A 12 -3.17 6.59 -16.20
N GLN A 13 -2.11 5.82 -16.01
CA GLN A 13 -1.77 5.29 -14.69
C GLN A 13 -1.18 6.41 -13.79
N PRO A 14 -1.46 6.39 -12.47
CA PRO A 14 -0.84 7.34 -11.55
C PRO A 14 0.68 7.15 -11.56
N SER A 15 1.45 8.25 -11.51
CA SER A 15 2.90 8.17 -11.30
C SER A 15 3.22 7.82 -9.83
N PRO A 16 4.47 7.47 -9.50
CA PRO A 16 4.89 7.32 -8.10
C PRO A 16 4.54 8.53 -7.24
N ASP A 17 4.79 9.75 -7.73
CA ASP A 17 4.46 10.98 -7.01
C ASP A 17 2.95 11.17 -6.82
N ASP A 18 2.12 10.79 -7.79
CA ASP A 18 0.66 10.82 -7.65
C ASP A 18 0.22 9.89 -6.50
N MET A 19 0.81 8.70 -6.44
CA MET A 19 0.51 7.72 -5.40
C MET A 19 0.99 8.16 -4.01
N ILE A 20 2.21 8.69 -3.91
CA ILE A 20 2.77 9.23 -2.65
C ILE A 20 1.90 10.37 -2.13
N ARG A 21 1.50 11.31 -3.00
CA ARG A 21 0.57 12.39 -2.61
C ARG A 21 -0.76 11.83 -2.10
N GLY A 22 -1.34 10.85 -2.80
CA GLY A 22 -2.58 10.21 -2.39
C GLY A 22 -2.47 9.53 -1.02
N LEU A 23 -1.40 8.76 -0.81
CA LEU A 23 -1.12 8.09 0.47
C LEU A 23 -0.91 9.09 1.61
N LYS A 24 -0.12 10.14 1.37
CA LYS A 24 0.11 11.20 2.34
C LYS A 24 -1.19 11.85 2.77
N VAL A 25 -2.02 12.27 1.81
CA VAL A 25 -3.32 12.88 2.08
C VAL A 25 -4.23 11.92 2.85
N ALA A 26 -4.27 10.64 2.47
CA ALA A 26 -5.07 9.65 3.16
C ALA A 26 -4.62 9.49 4.63
N ARG A 27 -3.33 9.31 4.89
CA ARG A 27 -2.81 9.19 6.26
C ARG A 27 -3.06 10.45 7.08
N ASP A 28 -2.80 11.63 6.52
CA ASP A 28 -2.96 12.92 7.21
C ASP A 28 -4.43 13.17 7.58
N LEU A 29 -5.39 12.76 6.74
CA LEU A 29 -6.82 12.95 7.00
C LEU A 29 -7.43 11.89 7.92
N PHE A 30 -6.89 10.67 7.92
CA PHE A 30 -7.49 9.52 8.61
C PHE A 30 -6.57 8.92 9.67
N ASN A 31 -5.90 9.75 10.47
CA ASN A 31 -4.89 9.37 11.48
C ASN A 31 -5.24 8.11 12.31
N ASP A 32 -6.50 7.91 12.69
CA ASP A 32 -6.94 6.81 13.57
C ASP A 32 -7.63 5.65 12.82
N ILE A 33 -7.65 5.68 11.48
CA ILE A 33 -8.24 4.62 10.65
C ILE A 33 -7.13 3.87 9.93
N PRO A 34 -7.13 2.52 9.92
CA PRO A 34 -6.11 1.76 9.21
C PRO A 34 -6.17 1.98 7.69
N ILE A 35 -5.01 2.19 7.08
CA ILE A 35 -4.84 2.44 5.65
C ILE A 35 -3.98 1.34 5.04
N ASN A 36 -4.51 0.71 3.99
CA ASN A 36 -3.81 -0.33 3.24
C ASN A 36 -3.46 0.15 1.82
N LEU A 37 -2.19 0.06 1.44
CA LEU A 37 -1.74 0.22 0.07
C LEU A 37 -2.11 -1.04 -0.73
N GLY A 38 -3.28 -0.99 -1.36
CA GLY A 38 -3.92 -2.11 -2.05
C GLY A 38 -3.19 -2.61 -3.29
N CYS A 39 -3.53 -3.84 -3.68
CA CYS A 39 -2.94 -4.62 -4.76
C CYS A 39 -3.09 -3.99 -6.18
N ALA A 40 -4.19 -3.30 -6.45
CA ALA A 40 -4.56 -2.77 -7.76
C ALA A 40 -3.84 -1.45 -8.11
N ARG A 41 -2.50 -1.49 -8.18
CA ARG A 41 -1.63 -0.35 -8.50
C ARG A 41 -0.64 -0.68 -9.61
N PRO A 42 -0.07 0.33 -10.29
CA PRO A 42 1.14 0.13 -11.10
C PRO A 42 2.27 -0.47 -10.24
N ARG A 43 3.12 -1.29 -10.85
CA ARG A 43 4.19 -2.03 -10.18
C ARG A 43 5.52 -1.92 -10.93
N GLY A 44 6.57 -2.44 -10.32
CA GLY A 44 7.94 -2.47 -10.85
C GLY A 44 8.86 -1.48 -10.15
N LYS A 45 10.15 -1.51 -10.52
CA LYS A 45 11.24 -0.82 -9.79
C LYS A 45 10.98 0.65 -9.50
N HIS A 46 10.33 1.38 -10.40
CA HIS A 46 10.01 2.80 -10.21
C HIS A 46 8.98 3.07 -9.11
N TYR A 47 8.24 2.05 -8.66
CA TYR A 47 7.23 2.16 -7.61
C TYR A 47 7.72 1.67 -6.25
N LEU A 48 8.97 1.19 -6.15
CA LEU A 48 9.61 0.84 -4.87
C LEU A 48 9.63 2.04 -3.92
N ASP A 49 9.81 3.26 -4.45
CA ASP A 49 9.79 4.48 -3.66
C ASP A 49 8.41 4.76 -3.03
N VAL A 50 7.32 4.33 -3.68
CA VAL A 50 5.97 4.42 -3.10
C VAL A 50 5.84 3.49 -1.91
N GLU A 51 6.39 2.29 -1.99
CA GLU A 51 6.33 1.32 -0.89
C GLU A 51 7.23 1.72 0.28
N LYS A 52 8.44 2.21 0.00
CA LYS A 52 9.32 2.79 1.03
C LYS A 52 8.68 4.01 1.70
N PHE A 53 8.07 4.89 0.92
CA PHE A 53 7.29 5.99 1.46
C PHE A 53 6.14 5.48 2.35
N ALA A 54 5.42 4.44 1.92
CA ALA A 54 4.35 3.86 2.72
C ALA A 54 4.87 3.31 4.07
N VAL A 55 6.06 2.71 4.08
CA VAL A 55 6.73 2.28 5.32
C VAL A 55 7.09 3.47 6.20
N ASP A 56 7.67 4.51 5.62
CA ASP A 56 8.18 5.68 6.35
C ASP A 56 7.08 6.64 6.82
N TYR A 57 5.90 6.58 6.20
CA TYR A 57 4.75 7.44 6.48
C TYR A 57 3.61 6.70 7.19
N ASP A 58 3.97 5.63 7.91
CA ASP A 58 3.06 4.86 8.76
C ASP A 58 1.77 4.38 8.08
N ILE A 59 1.90 3.90 6.84
CA ILE A 59 0.83 3.12 6.21
C ILE A 59 0.81 1.73 6.83
N ASP A 60 -0.38 1.29 7.20
CA ASP A 60 -0.61 0.14 8.09
C ASP A 60 -0.47 -1.21 7.35
N GLY A 61 -0.80 -1.25 6.07
CA GLY A 61 -0.70 -2.45 5.24
C GLY A 61 -0.15 -2.18 3.84
N ILE A 62 0.57 -3.16 3.29
CA ILE A 62 1.02 -3.15 1.89
C ILE A 62 0.70 -4.50 1.27
N ALA A 63 -0.15 -4.53 0.26
CA ALA A 63 -0.49 -5.76 -0.45
C ALA A 63 0.60 -6.16 -1.44
N PHE A 64 1.10 -7.39 -1.32
CA PHE A 64 2.17 -7.97 -2.13
C PHE A 64 3.33 -6.98 -2.36
N PRO A 65 4.06 -6.58 -1.30
CA PRO A 65 5.22 -5.69 -1.43
C PRO A 65 6.35 -6.37 -2.21
N GLU A 66 7.26 -5.56 -2.75
CA GLU A 66 8.54 -6.08 -3.25
C GLU A 66 9.39 -6.62 -2.09
N ASP A 67 10.27 -7.58 -2.36
CA ASP A 67 11.14 -8.18 -1.33
C ASP A 67 12.01 -7.11 -0.65
N GLU A 68 12.49 -6.12 -1.42
CA GLU A 68 13.26 -4.99 -0.89
C GLU A 68 12.44 -4.14 0.10
N THR A 69 11.14 -3.99 -0.11
CA THR A 69 10.25 -3.29 0.82
C THR A 69 10.12 -4.05 2.12
N PHE A 70 9.99 -5.37 2.05
CA PHE A 70 9.87 -6.22 3.23
C PHE A 70 11.13 -6.17 4.10
N GLU A 71 12.30 -6.30 3.49
CA GLU A 71 13.58 -6.17 4.19
C GLU A 71 13.78 -4.74 4.74
N TYR A 72 13.38 -3.71 3.99
CA TYR A 72 13.40 -2.32 4.48
C TYR A 72 12.50 -2.13 5.71
N ALA A 73 11.28 -2.66 5.69
CA ALA A 73 10.32 -2.52 6.77
C ALA A 73 10.74 -3.27 8.05
N ARG A 74 11.27 -4.49 7.91
CA ARG A 74 11.74 -5.32 9.04
C ARG A 74 12.84 -4.66 9.86
N ASN A 75 13.68 -3.84 9.23
CA ASN A 75 14.73 -3.09 9.92
C ASN A 75 14.21 -1.88 10.72
N LYS A 76 12.93 -1.51 10.55
CA LYS A 76 12.32 -0.33 11.19
C LYS A 76 11.25 -0.68 12.21
N ARG A 77 10.45 -1.70 11.93
CA ARG A 77 9.31 -2.09 12.77
C ARG A 77 8.97 -3.56 12.61
N LYS A 78 8.19 -4.09 13.57
CA LYS A 78 7.68 -5.47 13.51
C LYS A 78 6.76 -5.61 12.31
N VAL A 79 7.00 -6.63 11.49
CA VAL A 79 6.19 -6.91 10.29
C VAL A 79 5.37 -8.17 10.54
N PHE A 80 4.07 -8.08 10.26
CA PHE A 80 3.15 -9.21 10.27
C PHE A 80 2.79 -9.57 8.84
N LEU A 81 2.79 -10.87 8.55
CA LEU A 81 2.40 -11.38 7.24
C LEU A 81 0.98 -11.92 7.35
N SER A 82 0.09 -11.40 6.50
CA SER A 82 -1.25 -11.93 6.31
C SER A 82 -1.29 -12.70 4.98
N HIS A 83 -2.03 -13.80 4.98
CA HIS A 83 -2.34 -14.57 3.77
C HIS A 83 -3.70 -14.18 3.16
N ALA A 84 -4.36 -13.15 3.69
CA ALA A 84 -5.61 -12.63 3.17
C ALA A 84 -5.41 -11.77 1.92
N CYS A 85 -6.45 -11.69 1.09
CA CYS A 85 -6.50 -10.73 -0.02
C CYS A 85 -6.55 -9.28 0.51
N CYS A 86 -6.03 -8.33 -0.27
CA CYS A 86 -6.13 -6.88 -0.02
C CYS A 86 -7.54 -6.39 0.33
N GLY A 87 -8.60 -7.08 -0.11
CA GLY A 87 -10.00 -6.76 0.24
C GLY A 87 -10.50 -7.30 1.58
N ASN A 88 -9.84 -8.32 2.16
CA ASN A 88 -10.26 -8.99 3.40
C ASN A 88 -9.25 -8.83 4.55
N VAL A 89 -8.04 -8.32 4.27
CA VAL A 89 -6.95 -8.16 5.25
C VAL A 89 -7.29 -7.25 6.43
N ILE A 90 -8.41 -6.51 6.38
CA ILE A 90 -8.80 -5.59 7.45
C ILE A 90 -9.02 -6.29 8.78
N LEU A 91 -9.49 -7.54 8.78
CA LEU A 91 -9.70 -8.30 10.02
C LEU A 91 -8.36 -8.60 10.70
N ASP A 92 -7.40 -9.13 9.94
CA ASP A 92 -6.04 -9.39 10.40
C ASP A 92 -5.33 -8.11 10.85
N LEU A 93 -5.53 -7.00 10.12
CA LEU A 93 -4.95 -5.71 10.45
C LEU A 93 -5.48 -5.18 11.78
N MET A 94 -6.79 -5.29 12.01
CA MET A 94 -7.42 -4.89 13.27
C MET A 94 -6.97 -5.76 14.44
N GLU A 95 -6.74 -7.06 14.22
CA GLU A 95 -6.19 -7.94 15.26
C GLU A 95 -4.79 -7.50 15.68
N VAL A 96 -3.92 -7.17 14.72
CA VAL A 96 -2.55 -6.70 14.98
C VAL A 96 -2.51 -5.32 15.64
N ILE A 97 -3.39 -4.39 15.24
CA ILE A 97 -3.41 -3.03 15.80
C ILE A 97 -3.93 -3.03 17.24
N ASN A 98 -4.83 -3.94 17.58
CA ASN A 98 -5.41 -4.04 18.92
C ASN A 98 -4.62 -4.96 19.87
N SER A 99 -3.54 -5.60 19.41
CA SER A 99 -2.67 -6.48 20.19
C SER A 99 -1.51 -5.74 20.83
#